data_AF-K6YNH3-F1
#
_entry.id   AF-K6YNH3-F1
#
_cell.length_a   1.000
_cell.length_b   1.000
_cell.length_c   1.000
_cell.angle_alpha   90.00
_cell.angle_beta   90.00
_cell.angle_gamma   90.00
#
_symmetry.space_group_name_H-M   'P 1'
#
loop_
_entity.id
_entity.type
_entity.pdbx_description
1 polymer ?
#
loop_
_entity_poly.entity_id
_entity_poly.type
_entity_poly.pdbx_seq_one_letter_code
_entity_poly.pdbx_strand_id
1 'polypeptide(L)'
;MTLLIRKTLLALAFSSLAISPLQAKSNETNIKEVRNEVGIMLNILQATLKQQSSNKNIRFRAESVFYLADQGVVFEIDSGRHGGNFFGFDLKGLMNSIPIAPTAPNTNGGRIEIDIDENEIERMVMSIVEHGEHYDDELSDKMRDLSEEQRELGWEKREYDRTRRDLEFEKRNADTQRRKEIEKRQNELNKEVAKLESKTRELEKFRSDLETERNQEVAKRQAVNQKIYKESLSLFEDTIGNMLCRYGAGLRSLSDDENVTFLLSDFVDADNDSVIGSHDKVYVFKHKDIQACVTGKSNKDKLLTAAKTYLF
;
A
#
# COMPACT_ATOMS: atom_id res chain seq x y z
N MET A 1 86.44 -30.90 -41.64
CA MET A 1 85.66 -31.76 -40.73
C MET A 1 84.38 -31.01 -40.39
N THR A 2 83.24 -31.30 -41.03
CA THR A 2 82.20 -32.26 -40.55
C THR A 2 81.72 -31.88 -39.14
N LEU A 3 80.44 -31.68 -38.81
CA LEU A 3 79.19 -32.22 -39.33
C LEU A 3 78.01 -31.40 -38.73
N LEU A 4 76.94 -31.27 -39.51
CA LEU A 4 75.52 -31.04 -39.18
C LEU A 4 75.06 -31.30 -37.72
N ILE A 5 74.01 -30.57 -37.24
CA ILE A 5 72.73 -31.14 -36.73
C ILE A 5 71.76 -30.08 -36.14
N ARG A 6 70.58 -30.01 -36.79
CA ARG A 6 69.18 -29.88 -36.30
C ARG A 6 68.64 -28.66 -35.52
N LYS A 7 67.73 -27.99 -36.23
CA LYS A 7 66.40 -27.45 -35.84
C LYS A 7 65.92 -27.71 -34.40
N THR A 8 65.55 -26.65 -33.71
CA THR A 8 64.35 -26.56 -32.84
C THR A 8 63.85 -25.12 -32.78
N LEU A 9 62.54 -24.98 -32.97
CA LEU A 9 61.76 -23.74 -32.93
C LEU A 9 61.80 -23.07 -31.55
N LEU A 10 61.79 -21.74 -31.53
CA LEU A 10 60.91 -20.98 -30.64
C LEU A 10 60.58 -19.63 -31.30
N ALA A 11 59.37 -19.55 -31.86
CA ALA A 11 58.80 -18.31 -32.36
C ALA A 11 58.20 -17.55 -31.18
N LEU A 12 58.73 -16.37 -30.89
CA LEU A 12 58.10 -15.33 -30.08
C LEU A 12 57.83 -14.15 -31.03
N ALA A 13 56.78 -14.29 -31.84
CA ALA A 13 56.24 -13.17 -32.60
C ALA A 13 55.21 -12.47 -31.72
N PHE A 14 55.52 -11.25 -31.32
CA PHE A 14 54.58 -10.29 -30.74
C PHE A 14 53.42 -10.09 -31.71
N SER A 15 52.31 -10.80 -31.48
CA SER A 15 51.03 -10.46 -32.08
C SER A 15 50.52 -9.19 -31.41
N SER A 16 50.66 -8.09 -32.15
CA SER A 16 49.96 -6.83 -31.95
C SER A 16 48.46 -7.08 -31.75
N LEU A 17 48.00 -7.00 -30.50
CA LEU A 17 46.60 -6.77 -30.17
C LEU A 17 46.29 -5.34 -30.59
N ALA A 18 45.79 -5.18 -31.81
CA ALA A 18 45.03 -4.00 -32.17
C ALA A 18 43.78 -3.98 -31.28
N ILE A 19 43.85 -3.22 -30.19
CA ILE A 19 42.66 -2.77 -29.47
C ILE A 19 42.02 -1.76 -30.42
N SER A 20 41.16 -2.25 -31.31
CA SER A 20 40.18 -1.41 -31.95
C SER A 20 39.45 -0.68 -30.83
N PRO A 21 39.41 0.66 -30.79
CA PRO A 21 38.38 1.29 -29.98
C PRO A 21 37.07 0.72 -30.55
N LEU A 22 36.30 0.04 -29.71
CA LEU A 22 34.88 -0.10 -29.95
C LEU A 22 34.39 1.35 -30.04
N GLN A 23 34.34 1.88 -31.26
CA GLN A 23 33.60 3.09 -31.52
C GLN A 23 32.19 2.73 -31.11
N ALA A 24 31.78 3.20 -29.94
CA ALA A 24 30.37 3.37 -29.63
C ALA A 24 29.82 4.18 -30.80
N LYS A 25 29.17 3.47 -31.73
CA LYS A 25 28.52 4.06 -32.87
C LYS A 25 27.29 4.73 -32.28
N SER A 26 27.49 5.94 -31.74
CA SER A 26 26.39 6.78 -31.30
C SER A 26 25.59 7.11 -32.54
N ASN A 27 24.52 6.36 -32.77
CA ASN A 27 23.44 6.75 -33.65
C ASN A 27 22.73 7.96 -33.02
N GLU A 28 23.41 9.12 -32.96
CA GLU A 28 22.85 10.38 -32.45
C GLU A 28 21.55 10.74 -33.17
N THR A 29 21.41 10.34 -34.43
CA THR A 29 20.19 10.51 -35.22
C THR A 29 19.04 9.65 -34.69
N ASN A 30 19.29 8.38 -34.36
CA ASN A 30 18.27 7.45 -33.86
C ASN A 30 17.79 7.88 -32.45
N ILE A 31 18.69 8.30 -31.55
CA ILE A 31 18.30 8.79 -30.22
C ILE A 31 17.41 10.03 -30.30
N LYS A 32 17.67 10.94 -31.25
CA LYS A 32 16.82 12.13 -31.47
C LYS A 32 15.44 11.74 -32.01
N GLU A 33 15.38 10.77 -32.91
CA GLU A 33 14.12 10.24 -33.45
C GLU A 33 13.29 9.56 -32.36
N VAL A 34 13.90 8.66 -31.58
CA VAL A 34 13.26 8.01 -30.41
C VAL A 34 12.73 9.06 -29.43
N ARG A 35 13.54 10.08 -29.09
CA ARG A 35 13.09 11.15 -28.18
C ARG A 35 11.85 11.88 -28.70
N ASN A 36 11.81 12.19 -30.00
CA ASN A 36 10.66 12.87 -30.60
C ASN A 36 9.41 11.98 -30.61
N GLU A 37 9.54 10.72 -31.02
CA GLU A 37 8.45 9.73 -31.04
C GLU A 37 7.84 9.54 -29.65
N VAL A 38 8.72 9.34 -28.67
CA VAL A 38 8.34 9.12 -27.27
C VAL A 38 7.72 10.38 -26.64
N GLY A 39 8.21 11.57 -26.99
CA GLY A 39 7.61 12.84 -26.56
C GLY A 39 6.19 13.04 -27.11
N ILE A 40 5.94 12.64 -28.36
CA ILE A 40 4.59 12.64 -28.93
C ILE A 40 3.69 11.65 -28.18
N MET A 41 4.19 10.44 -27.90
CA MET A 41 3.43 9.47 -27.12
C MET A 41 3.12 9.93 -25.71
N LEU A 42 4.05 10.61 -25.04
CA LEU A 42 3.78 11.21 -23.73
C LEU A 42 2.63 12.22 -23.81
N ASN A 43 2.62 13.10 -24.81
CA ASN A 43 1.52 14.06 -25.00
C ASN A 43 0.17 13.36 -25.27
N ILE A 44 0.17 12.29 -26.07
CA ILE A 44 -1.03 11.48 -26.32
C ILE A 44 -1.47 10.79 -25.03
N LEU A 45 -0.54 10.25 -24.24
CA LEU A 45 -0.83 9.62 -22.96
C LEU A 45 -1.43 10.62 -21.97
N GLN A 46 -0.83 11.80 -21.84
CA GLN A 46 -1.37 12.89 -21.00
C GLN A 46 -2.78 13.29 -21.44
N ALA A 47 -3.01 13.45 -22.75
CA ALA A 47 -4.33 13.78 -23.28
C ALA A 47 -5.37 12.67 -23.03
N THR A 48 -4.99 11.41 -23.24
CA THR A 48 -5.88 10.25 -23.03
C THR A 48 -6.20 10.05 -21.54
N LEU A 49 -5.22 10.12 -20.65
CA LEU A 49 -5.45 10.04 -19.20
C LEU A 49 -6.33 11.20 -18.71
N LYS A 50 -6.11 12.43 -19.22
CA LYS A 50 -6.95 13.58 -18.90
C LYS A 50 -8.41 13.40 -19.36
N GLN A 51 -8.61 12.90 -20.58
CA GLN A 51 -9.96 12.63 -21.11
C GLN A 51 -10.66 11.47 -20.38
N GLN A 52 -9.91 10.44 -19.98
CA GLN A 52 -10.45 9.33 -19.22
C GLN A 52 -10.88 9.77 -17.81
N SER A 53 -10.10 10.66 -17.19
CA SER A 53 -10.38 11.21 -15.85
C SER A 53 -11.65 12.07 -15.77
N SER A 54 -12.15 12.58 -16.90
CA SER A 54 -13.42 13.34 -16.89
C SER A 54 -14.65 12.45 -16.86
N ASN A 55 -14.52 11.16 -17.22
CA ASN A 55 -15.65 10.23 -17.23
C ASN A 55 -15.73 9.40 -15.94
N LYS A 56 -14.59 9.07 -15.37
CA LYS A 56 -14.46 8.44 -14.05
C LYS A 56 -13.53 9.34 -13.27
N ASN A 57 -13.97 9.90 -12.15
CA ASN A 57 -13.26 10.96 -11.41
C ASN A 57 -11.81 10.58 -10.95
N ILE A 58 -11.33 9.36 -11.24
CA ILE A 58 -9.96 8.85 -11.06
C ILE A 58 -8.95 9.64 -11.92
N ARG A 59 -7.86 10.12 -11.32
CA ARG A 59 -6.85 10.95 -11.99
C ARG A 59 -5.49 10.27 -12.01
N PHE A 60 -5.01 9.96 -13.21
CA PHE A 60 -3.62 9.59 -13.47
C PHE A 60 -2.93 10.71 -14.24
N ARG A 61 -1.65 10.93 -13.96
CA ARG A 61 -0.83 11.92 -14.68
C ARG A 61 0.44 11.25 -15.17
N ALA A 62 0.67 11.32 -16.48
CA ALA A 62 1.98 10.96 -17.00
C ALA A 62 2.93 12.15 -16.79
N GLU A 63 3.92 11.96 -15.93
CA GLU A 63 4.81 13.02 -15.45
C GLU A 63 6.01 13.18 -16.38
N SER A 64 6.69 12.07 -16.63
CA SER A 64 7.97 12.09 -17.33
C SER A 64 8.12 10.86 -18.23
N VAL A 65 9.11 10.94 -19.12
CA VAL A 65 9.48 9.81 -19.97
C VAL A 65 10.99 9.77 -20.19
N PHE A 66 11.55 8.58 -20.08
CA PHE A 66 12.98 8.32 -20.22
C PHE A 66 13.24 7.28 -21.30
N TYR A 67 14.36 7.40 -21.98
CA TYR A 67 14.88 6.37 -22.87
C TYR A 67 16.19 5.83 -22.29
N LEU A 68 16.23 4.52 -22.09
CA LEU A 68 17.38 3.77 -21.63
C LEU A 68 17.88 2.93 -22.80
N ALA A 69 19.09 3.23 -23.28
CA ALA A 69 19.68 2.52 -24.42
C ALA A 69 19.67 1.00 -24.20
N ASP A 70 19.26 0.25 -25.22
CA ASP A 70 19.15 -1.22 -25.25
C ASP A 70 18.14 -1.82 -24.25
N GLN A 71 17.43 -0.99 -23.48
CA GLN A 71 16.40 -1.41 -22.53
C GLN A 71 15.02 -0.94 -22.96
N GLY A 72 14.96 0.27 -23.54
CA GLY A 72 13.78 0.88 -24.13
C GLY A 72 13.28 2.11 -23.38
N VAL A 73 11.96 2.32 -23.37
CA VAL A 73 11.31 3.55 -22.90
C VAL A 73 10.66 3.31 -21.53
N VAL A 74 10.73 4.29 -20.63
CA VAL A 74 10.08 4.26 -19.31
C VAL A 74 9.20 5.49 -19.17
N PHE A 75 7.90 5.29 -19.00
CA PHE A 75 6.93 6.32 -18.66
C PHE A 75 6.69 6.31 -17.15
N GLU A 76 6.85 7.46 -16.53
CA GLU A 76 6.51 7.67 -15.12
C GLU A 76 5.08 8.20 -15.01
N ILE A 77 4.26 7.48 -14.24
CA ILE A 77 2.85 7.78 -14.04
C ILE A 77 2.64 8.06 -12.57
N ASP A 78 2.31 9.30 -12.27
CA ASP A 78 1.81 9.70 -10.97
C ASP A 78 0.34 9.24 -10.84
N SER A 79 0.11 8.44 -9.81
CA SER A 79 -1.21 7.92 -9.46
C SER A 79 -2.06 8.93 -8.66
N GLY A 80 -1.50 10.09 -8.32
CA GLY A 80 -2.18 11.13 -7.56
C GLY A 80 -2.32 10.83 -6.06
N ARG A 81 -1.80 9.68 -5.59
CA ARG A 81 -1.84 9.25 -4.17
C ARG A 81 -1.04 10.17 -3.26
N HIS A 82 0.12 10.66 -3.70
CA HIS A 82 1.01 11.50 -2.88
C HIS A 82 0.39 12.86 -2.50
N GLY A 83 -0.66 13.29 -3.21
CA GLY A 83 -1.41 14.52 -2.92
C GLY A 83 -2.85 14.29 -2.47
N GLY A 84 -3.21 13.05 -2.12
CA GLY A 84 -4.55 12.66 -1.67
C GLY A 84 -5.65 12.75 -2.73
N ASN A 85 -5.43 13.38 -3.89
CA ASN A 85 -6.53 13.85 -4.73
C ASN A 85 -7.07 12.78 -5.71
N PHE A 86 -7.80 11.80 -5.19
CA PHE A 86 -8.42 10.71 -5.96
C PHE A 86 -9.95 10.97 -6.04
N PHE A 87 -10.58 10.75 -7.20
CA PHE A 87 -11.93 11.26 -7.47
C PHE A 87 -12.13 12.80 -7.39
N GLY A 88 -11.06 13.59 -7.29
CA GLY A 88 -11.16 15.03 -7.06
C GLY A 88 -11.38 15.44 -5.59
N PHE A 89 -11.33 14.48 -4.67
CA PHE A 89 -11.39 14.67 -3.21
C PHE A 89 -10.04 14.36 -2.58
N ASP A 90 -9.70 15.02 -1.47
CA ASP A 90 -8.52 14.70 -0.67
C ASP A 90 -8.77 13.43 0.17
N LEU A 91 -8.19 12.32 -0.28
CA LEU A 91 -8.30 10.97 0.25
C LEU A 91 -7.10 10.57 1.10
N LYS A 92 -6.34 11.56 1.58
CA LYS A 92 -5.22 11.33 2.49
C LYS A 92 -5.60 10.49 3.71
N GLY A 93 -6.83 10.60 4.22
CA GLY A 93 -7.36 9.79 5.33
C GLY A 93 -7.95 8.42 4.95
N LEU A 94 -8.22 8.18 3.66
CA LEU A 94 -8.74 6.89 3.16
C LEU A 94 -7.60 5.94 2.77
N MET A 95 -6.49 6.49 2.26
CA MET A 95 -5.35 5.72 1.73
C MET A 95 -4.17 5.61 2.69
N ASN A 96 -3.94 6.58 3.58
CA ASN A 96 -2.81 6.48 4.52
C ASN A 96 -3.17 5.51 5.64
N SER A 97 -2.53 4.34 5.58
CA SER A 97 -2.27 3.46 6.72
C SER A 97 -3.47 3.30 7.64
N ILE A 98 -4.33 2.32 7.36
CA ILE A 98 -5.11 1.72 8.44
C ILE A 98 -4.08 0.98 9.29
N PRO A 99 -3.68 1.47 10.49
CA PRO A 99 -2.94 0.61 11.39
C PRO A 99 -3.81 -0.61 11.62
N ILE A 100 -3.33 -1.79 11.21
CA ILE A 100 -3.96 -3.05 11.56
C ILE A 100 -4.01 -3.06 13.08
N ALA A 101 -5.20 -2.87 13.63
CA ALA A 101 -5.42 -3.01 15.06
C ALA A 101 -4.93 -4.42 15.43
N PRO A 102 -4.20 -4.58 16.55
CA PRO A 102 -3.79 -5.89 17.03
C PRO A 102 -5.00 -6.82 17.02
N THR A 103 -4.87 -7.96 16.34
CA THR A 103 -5.98 -8.87 16.13
C THR A 103 -6.50 -9.33 17.49
N ALA A 104 -7.72 -8.91 17.85
CA ALA A 104 -8.37 -9.39 19.06
C ALA A 104 -8.52 -10.93 18.97
N PRO A 105 -8.42 -11.67 20.10
CA PRO A 105 -8.47 -13.12 20.07
C PRO A 105 -9.81 -13.60 19.51
N ASN A 106 -9.75 -14.12 18.28
CA ASN A 106 -10.70 -15.02 17.63
C ASN A 106 -12.17 -14.83 18.02
N THR A 107 -12.79 -13.75 17.54
CA THR A 107 -14.23 -13.74 17.33
C THR A 107 -14.46 -14.06 15.86
N ASN A 108 -15.35 -15.03 15.58
CA ASN A 108 -15.65 -15.53 14.24
C ASN A 108 -15.95 -14.36 13.28
N GLY A 109 -14.95 -13.97 12.49
CA GLY A 109 -15.04 -12.90 11.51
C GLY A 109 -15.93 -13.33 10.36
N GLY A 110 -17.21 -12.99 10.45
CA GLY A 110 -18.10 -13.01 9.29
C GLY A 110 -17.47 -12.13 8.21
N ARG A 111 -17.14 -12.74 7.07
CA ARG A 111 -16.72 -11.99 5.88
C ARG A 111 -17.92 -11.14 5.46
N ILE A 112 -17.88 -9.84 5.75
CA ILE A 112 -18.89 -8.91 5.27
C ILE A 112 -18.61 -8.72 3.78
N GLU A 113 -19.41 -9.38 2.95
CA GLU A 113 -19.39 -9.19 1.51
C GLU A 113 -20.21 -7.93 1.19
N ILE A 114 -19.52 -6.79 1.09
CA ILE A 114 -20.15 -5.51 0.75
C ILE A 114 -20.20 -5.38 -0.77
N ASP A 115 -21.39 -5.59 -1.34
CA ASP A 115 -21.66 -5.18 -2.71
C ASP A 115 -21.83 -3.65 -2.74
N ILE A 116 -21.09 -2.98 -3.63
CA ILE A 116 -20.96 -1.52 -3.69
C ILE A 116 -20.89 -1.20 -5.18
N ASP A 117 -21.87 -0.43 -5.65
CA ASP A 117 -21.97 0.06 -7.03
C ASP A 117 -21.04 1.27 -7.28
N GLU A 118 -20.71 1.56 -8.54
CA GLU A 118 -19.79 2.64 -8.95
C GLU A 118 -20.26 4.04 -8.46
N ASN A 119 -21.57 4.31 -8.52
CA ASN A 119 -22.18 5.55 -7.97
C ASN A 119 -22.31 5.55 -6.43
N GLU A 120 -22.12 4.40 -5.81
CA GLU A 120 -22.12 4.24 -4.36
C GLU A 120 -20.72 4.45 -3.78
N ILE A 121 -19.66 4.10 -4.53
CA ILE A 121 -18.26 4.34 -4.14
C ILE A 121 -18.02 5.82 -3.86
N GLU A 122 -18.42 6.73 -4.76
CA GLU A 122 -18.20 8.17 -4.57
C GLU A 122 -18.89 8.71 -3.30
N ARG A 123 -20.13 8.29 -3.04
CA ARG A 123 -20.88 8.65 -1.84
C ARG A 123 -20.25 8.08 -0.56
N MET A 124 -19.78 6.84 -0.63
CA MET A 124 -19.13 6.17 0.50
C MET A 124 -17.78 6.81 0.81
N VAL A 125 -17.02 7.15 -0.24
CA VAL A 125 -15.75 7.88 -0.15
C VAL A 125 -15.95 9.24 0.52
N MET A 126 -16.95 10.01 0.09
CA MET A 126 -17.27 11.30 0.70
C MET A 126 -17.64 11.14 2.19
N SER A 127 -18.47 10.15 2.52
CA SER A 127 -18.80 9.84 3.92
C SER A 127 -17.57 9.47 4.75
N ILE A 128 -16.63 8.68 4.19
CA ILE A 128 -15.41 8.26 4.90
C ILE A 128 -14.47 9.44 5.11
N VAL A 129 -14.32 10.34 4.13
CA VAL A 129 -13.45 11.53 4.27
C VAL A 129 -14.02 12.48 5.33
N GLU A 130 -15.33 12.75 5.29
CA GLU A 130 -15.98 13.62 6.28
C GLU A 130 -15.93 13.05 7.70
N HIS A 131 -16.07 11.73 7.85
CA HIS A 131 -16.03 11.10 9.17
C HIS A 131 -14.60 10.77 9.61
N GLY A 132 -13.67 10.49 8.71
CA GLY A 132 -12.44 9.75 9.00
C GLY A 132 -11.46 10.43 9.94
N GLU A 133 -11.14 11.70 9.70
CA GLU A 133 -10.11 12.39 10.49
C GLU A 133 -10.58 12.69 11.92
N HIS A 134 -11.82 13.15 12.09
CA HIS A 134 -12.35 13.46 13.42
C HIS A 134 -12.83 12.24 14.20
N TYR A 135 -13.37 11.23 13.52
CA TYR A 135 -13.87 10.01 14.16
C TYR A 135 -12.74 9.19 14.78
N ASP A 136 -11.63 9.00 14.06
CA ASP A 136 -10.54 8.15 14.54
C ASP A 136 -9.85 8.78 15.76
N ASP A 137 -9.67 10.11 15.76
CA ASP A 137 -9.12 10.86 16.89
C ASP A 137 -10.05 10.82 18.10
N GLU A 138 -11.35 11.12 17.92
CA GLU A 138 -12.34 11.09 19.01
C GLU A 138 -12.49 9.69 19.61
N LEU A 139 -12.48 8.65 18.76
CA LEU A 139 -12.54 7.27 19.20
C LEU A 139 -11.26 6.87 19.97
N SER A 140 -10.08 7.27 19.49
CA SER A 140 -8.80 7.03 20.15
C SER A 140 -8.78 7.65 21.56
N ASP A 141 -9.24 8.90 21.68
CA ASP A 141 -9.35 9.58 22.97
C ASP A 141 -10.33 8.87 23.91
N LYS A 142 -11.53 8.49 23.43
CA LYS A 142 -12.48 7.70 24.23
C LYS A 142 -11.87 6.38 24.70
N MET A 143 -11.16 5.67 23.83
CA MET A 143 -10.51 4.40 24.18
C MET A 143 -9.40 4.60 25.23
N ARG A 144 -8.65 5.71 25.14
CA ARG A 144 -7.64 6.09 26.14
C ARG A 144 -8.29 6.37 27.49
N ASP A 145 -9.34 7.18 27.51
CA ASP A 145 -10.06 7.54 28.75
C ASP A 145 -10.66 6.30 29.44
N LEU A 146 -11.26 5.38 28.67
CA LEU A 146 -11.77 4.10 29.20
C LEU A 146 -10.65 3.22 29.80
N SER A 147 -9.48 3.20 29.16
CA SER A 147 -8.31 2.47 29.67
C SER A 147 -7.79 3.07 30.97
N GLU A 148 -7.80 4.41 31.08
CA GLU A 148 -7.43 5.13 32.29
C GLU A 148 -8.41 4.85 33.44
N GLU A 149 -9.72 4.87 33.18
CA GLU A 149 -10.75 4.55 34.17
C GLU A 149 -10.65 3.08 34.63
N GLN A 150 -10.47 2.14 33.69
CA GLN A 150 -10.25 0.73 34.02
C GLN A 150 -8.99 0.55 34.90
N ARG A 151 -7.93 1.33 34.61
CA ARG A 151 -6.73 1.34 35.44
C ARG A 151 -7.06 1.85 36.84
N GLU A 152 -7.74 2.97 36.99
CA GLU A 152 -8.10 3.55 38.29
C GLU A 152 -8.93 2.59 39.15
N LEU A 153 -9.98 1.99 38.58
CA LEU A 153 -10.79 0.96 39.26
C LEU A 153 -9.94 -0.24 39.70
N GLY A 154 -8.98 -0.65 38.87
CA GLY A 154 -8.02 -1.70 39.21
C GLY A 154 -7.09 -1.33 40.37
N TRP A 155 -6.74 -0.05 40.53
CA TRP A 155 -5.97 0.44 41.67
C TRP A 155 -6.82 0.48 42.94
N GLU A 156 -8.05 0.98 42.85
CA GLU A 156 -8.99 1.03 43.97
C GLU A 156 -9.30 -0.38 44.50
N LYS A 157 -9.54 -1.35 43.60
CA LYS A 157 -9.72 -2.75 43.96
C LYS A 157 -8.51 -3.31 44.72
N ARG A 158 -7.30 -3.03 44.23
CA ARG A 158 -6.05 -3.46 44.89
C ARG A 158 -5.88 -2.84 46.28
N GLU A 159 -6.33 -1.61 46.48
CA GLU A 159 -6.28 -0.94 47.78
C GLU A 159 -7.29 -1.52 48.77
N TYR A 160 -8.50 -1.82 48.32
CA TYR A 160 -9.47 -2.58 49.12
C TYR A 160 -8.95 -3.98 49.47
N ASP A 161 -8.27 -4.66 48.56
CA ASP A 161 -7.66 -5.97 48.82
C ASP A 161 -6.51 -5.91 49.84
N ARG A 162 -5.72 -4.82 49.86
CA ARG A 162 -4.71 -4.59 50.91
C ARG A 162 -5.38 -4.35 52.26
N THR A 163 -6.32 -3.41 52.30
CA THR A 163 -7.08 -3.07 53.51
C THR A 163 -7.76 -4.30 54.10
N ARG A 164 -8.35 -5.16 53.26
CA ARG A 164 -8.97 -6.41 53.69
C ARG A 164 -7.97 -7.35 54.37
N ARG A 165 -6.77 -7.51 53.80
CA ARG A 165 -5.70 -8.33 54.38
C ARG A 165 -5.19 -7.77 55.72
N ASP A 166 -5.06 -6.45 55.83
CA ASP A 166 -4.64 -5.79 57.07
C ASP A 166 -5.70 -5.99 58.17
N LEU A 167 -6.98 -5.82 57.82
CA LEU A 167 -8.10 -6.10 58.73
C LEU A 167 -8.16 -7.58 59.15
N GLU A 168 -7.87 -8.52 58.24
CA GLU A 168 -7.78 -9.94 58.59
C GLU A 168 -6.63 -10.25 59.55
N PHE A 169 -5.48 -9.58 59.36
CA PHE A 169 -4.35 -9.71 60.29
C PHE A 169 -4.70 -9.14 61.67
N GLU A 170 -5.31 -7.95 61.71
CA GLU A 170 -5.76 -7.30 62.95
C GLU A 170 -6.78 -8.18 63.70
N LYS A 171 -7.72 -8.80 62.97
CA LYS A 171 -8.76 -9.69 63.53
C LYS A 171 -8.19 -10.85 64.34
N ARG A 172 -7.00 -11.37 63.97
CA ARG A 172 -6.37 -12.52 64.65
C ARG A 172 -5.99 -12.20 66.10
N ASN A 173 -5.57 -10.95 66.35
CA ASN A 173 -5.07 -10.50 67.66
C ASN A 173 -6.05 -9.58 68.40
N ALA A 174 -7.17 -9.22 67.77
CA ALA A 174 -8.19 -8.33 68.32
C ALA A 174 -9.06 -9.00 69.41
N ASP A 175 -9.56 -8.18 70.33
CA ASP A 175 -10.56 -8.57 71.33
C ASP A 175 -11.97 -8.70 70.74
N THR A 176 -12.94 -9.15 71.54
CA THR A 176 -14.30 -9.47 71.06
C THR A 176 -15.07 -8.25 70.54
N GLN A 177 -14.83 -7.05 71.09
CA GLN A 177 -15.48 -5.83 70.63
C GLN A 177 -14.86 -5.36 69.30
N ARG A 178 -13.53 -5.32 69.22
CA ARG A 178 -12.81 -4.93 68.02
C ARG A 178 -13.03 -5.88 66.85
N ARG A 179 -13.16 -7.19 67.10
CA ARG A 179 -13.54 -8.18 66.07
C ARG A 179 -14.87 -7.85 65.40
N LYS A 180 -15.88 -7.39 66.16
CA LYS A 180 -17.19 -7.00 65.60
C LYS A 180 -17.11 -5.75 64.74
N GLU A 181 -16.27 -4.79 65.10
CA GLU A 181 -16.02 -3.60 64.28
C GLU A 181 -15.32 -3.95 62.97
N ILE A 182 -14.29 -4.81 63.04
CA ILE A 182 -13.56 -5.30 61.86
C ILE A 182 -14.51 -6.03 60.90
N GLU A 183 -15.41 -6.87 61.41
CA GLU A 183 -16.40 -7.57 60.58
C GLU A 183 -17.37 -6.61 59.88
N LYS A 184 -17.81 -5.54 60.55
CA LYS A 184 -18.63 -4.50 59.90
C LYS A 184 -17.86 -3.82 58.76
N ARG A 185 -16.61 -3.45 59.02
CA ARG A 185 -15.75 -2.79 58.03
C ARG A 185 -15.42 -3.69 56.84
N GLN A 186 -15.20 -4.99 57.07
CA GLN A 186 -15.05 -5.98 56.00
C GLN A 186 -16.31 -6.11 55.15
N ASN A 187 -17.50 -6.09 55.77
CA ASN A 187 -18.77 -6.12 55.04
C ASN A 187 -19.00 -4.85 54.21
N GLU A 188 -18.61 -3.68 54.72
CA GLU A 188 -18.63 -2.42 53.96
C GLU A 188 -17.68 -2.47 52.76
N LEU A 189 -16.43 -2.90 52.97
CA LEU A 189 -15.45 -3.08 51.89
C LEU A 189 -15.95 -4.05 50.81
N ASN A 190 -16.57 -5.17 51.20
CA ASN A 190 -17.13 -6.13 50.23
C ASN A 190 -18.25 -5.51 49.38
N LYS A 191 -19.05 -4.58 49.93
CA LYS A 191 -20.06 -3.86 49.16
C LYS A 191 -19.42 -2.90 48.16
N GLU A 192 -18.37 -2.17 48.56
CA GLU A 192 -17.67 -1.27 47.64
C GLU A 192 -16.95 -2.05 46.53
N VAL A 193 -16.29 -3.18 46.85
CA VAL A 193 -15.70 -4.08 45.84
C VAL A 193 -16.75 -4.59 44.86
N ALA A 194 -17.94 -4.98 45.33
CA ALA A 194 -19.02 -5.42 44.44
C ALA A 194 -19.49 -4.30 43.50
N LYS A 195 -19.55 -3.04 43.97
CA LYS A 195 -19.86 -1.89 43.11
C LYS A 195 -18.76 -1.66 42.06
N LEU A 196 -17.49 -1.74 42.45
CA LEU A 196 -16.36 -1.63 41.51
C LEU A 196 -16.40 -2.72 40.44
N GLU A 197 -16.72 -3.95 40.81
CA GLU A 197 -16.84 -5.06 39.86
C GLU A 197 -18.00 -4.84 38.88
N SER A 198 -19.12 -4.26 39.33
CA SER A 198 -20.22 -3.88 38.42
C SER A 198 -19.77 -2.82 37.43
N LYS A 199 -19.13 -1.74 37.90
CA LYS A 199 -18.61 -0.66 37.04
C LYS A 199 -17.58 -1.19 36.03
N THR A 200 -16.69 -2.08 36.47
CA THR A 200 -15.69 -2.70 35.58
C THR A 200 -16.36 -3.48 34.45
N ARG A 201 -17.40 -4.27 34.75
CA ARG A 201 -18.15 -5.02 33.73
C ARG A 201 -18.91 -4.12 32.76
N GLU A 202 -19.43 -2.98 33.23
CA GLU A 202 -20.11 -2.01 32.37
C GLU A 202 -19.12 -1.35 31.41
N LEU A 203 -17.94 -0.94 31.90
CA LEU A 203 -16.87 -0.38 31.07
C LEU A 203 -16.33 -1.39 30.05
N GLU A 204 -16.15 -2.65 30.44
CA GLU A 204 -15.73 -3.72 29.52
C GLU A 204 -16.72 -3.94 28.37
N LYS A 205 -18.03 -3.89 28.67
CA LYS A 205 -19.08 -3.98 27.64
C LYS A 205 -19.03 -2.78 26.71
N PHE A 206 -18.99 -1.58 27.25
CA PHE A 206 -18.93 -0.35 26.45
C PHE A 206 -17.70 -0.32 25.54
N ARG A 207 -16.54 -0.73 26.07
CA ARG A 207 -15.31 -0.89 25.27
C ARG A 207 -15.47 -1.92 24.16
N SER A 208 -16.05 -3.09 24.45
CA SER A 208 -16.30 -4.12 23.44
C SER A 208 -17.21 -3.62 22.33
N ASP A 209 -18.26 -2.88 22.66
CA ASP A 209 -19.19 -2.32 21.68
C ASP A 209 -18.47 -1.31 20.77
N LEU A 210 -17.67 -0.40 21.33
CA LEU A 210 -16.84 0.55 20.57
C LEU A 210 -15.81 -0.15 19.67
N GLU A 211 -15.16 -1.21 20.15
CA GLU A 211 -14.23 -2.00 19.34
C GLU A 211 -14.95 -2.66 18.16
N THR A 212 -16.18 -3.14 18.33
CA THR A 212 -16.96 -3.71 17.24
C THR A 212 -17.37 -2.68 16.20
N GLU A 213 -17.79 -1.48 16.62
CA GLU A 213 -18.14 -0.38 15.72
C GLU A 213 -16.92 0.04 14.89
N ARG A 214 -15.77 0.22 15.54
CA ARG A 214 -14.50 0.51 14.87
C ARG A 214 -14.16 -0.54 13.82
N ASN A 215 -14.23 -1.82 14.18
CA ASN A 215 -13.85 -2.90 13.28
C ASN A 215 -14.77 -2.96 12.04
N GLN A 216 -16.05 -2.62 12.20
CA GLN A 216 -16.98 -2.49 11.08
C GLN A 216 -16.61 -1.33 10.16
N GLU A 217 -16.30 -0.16 10.73
CA GLU A 217 -15.87 1.01 9.95
C GLU A 217 -14.55 0.75 9.21
N VAL A 218 -13.57 0.14 9.88
CA VAL A 218 -12.31 -0.28 9.26
C VAL A 218 -12.56 -1.27 8.11
N ALA A 219 -13.44 -2.26 8.29
CA ALA A 219 -13.77 -3.21 7.24
C ALA A 219 -14.45 -2.54 6.02
N LYS A 220 -15.35 -1.57 6.25
CA LYS A 220 -15.96 -0.77 5.18
C LYS A 220 -14.90 0.02 4.41
N ARG A 221 -14.02 0.74 5.12
CA ARG A 221 -12.92 1.50 4.50
C ARG A 221 -12.00 0.60 3.68
N GLN A 222 -11.62 -0.57 4.21
CA GLN A 222 -10.82 -1.56 3.47
C GLN A 222 -11.52 -2.06 2.20
N ALA A 223 -12.81 -2.36 2.28
CA ALA A 223 -13.58 -2.81 1.11
C ALA A 223 -13.65 -1.72 0.04
N VAL A 224 -13.89 -0.47 0.43
CA VAL A 224 -13.88 0.70 -0.47
C VAL A 224 -12.50 0.86 -1.11
N ASN A 225 -11.42 0.84 -0.34
CA ASN A 225 -10.05 0.95 -0.86
C ASN A 225 -9.73 -0.13 -1.90
N GLN A 226 -10.12 -1.38 -1.63
CA GLN A 226 -9.90 -2.48 -2.57
C GLN A 226 -10.67 -2.30 -3.87
N LYS A 227 -11.90 -1.78 -3.84
CA LYS A 227 -12.67 -1.50 -5.05
C LYS A 227 -12.05 -0.37 -5.86
N ILE A 228 -11.72 0.74 -5.19
CA ILE A 228 -11.05 1.88 -5.79
C ILE A 228 -9.73 1.48 -6.47
N TYR A 229 -8.93 0.65 -5.79
CA TYR A 229 -7.71 0.09 -6.35
C TYR A 229 -7.98 -0.72 -7.62
N LYS A 230 -8.97 -1.63 -7.60
CA LYS A 230 -9.30 -2.47 -8.77
C LYS A 230 -9.81 -1.64 -9.94
N GLU A 231 -10.70 -0.69 -9.70
CA GLU A 231 -11.28 0.16 -10.74
C GLU A 231 -10.23 1.06 -11.39
N SER A 232 -9.38 1.70 -10.59
CA SER A 232 -8.30 2.54 -11.10
C SER A 232 -7.28 1.74 -11.88
N LEU A 233 -6.94 0.55 -11.42
CA LEU A 233 -6.06 -0.34 -12.14
C LEU A 233 -6.64 -0.76 -13.49
N SER A 234 -7.91 -1.18 -13.50
CA SER A 234 -8.58 -1.56 -14.74
C SER A 234 -8.67 -0.39 -15.72
N LEU A 235 -8.96 0.82 -15.22
CA LEU A 235 -9.00 2.03 -16.03
C LEU A 235 -7.63 2.36 -16.63
N PHE A 236 -6.58 2.26 -15.82
CA PHE A 236 -5.21 2.49 -16.25
C PHE A 236 -4.80 1.47 -17.31
N GLU A 237 -4.97 0.17 -17.04
CA GLU A 237 -4.65 -0.93 -17.97
C GLU A 237 -5.40 -0.79 -19.29
N ASP A 238 -6.69 -0.45 -19.26
CA ASP A 238 -7.47 -0.19 -20.48
C ASP A 238 -6.90 1.01 -21.26
N THR A 239 -6.53 2.08 -20.57
CA THR A 239 -5.98 3.29 -21.19
C THR A 239 -4.64 3.02 -21.85
N ILE A 240 -3.69 2.39 -21.15
CA ILE A 240 -2.38 2.08 -21.72
C ILE A 240 -2.48 1.02 -22.82
N GLY A 241 -3.33 0.00 -22.65
CA GLY A 241 -3.54 -1.03 -23.67
C GLY A 241 -4.10 -0.44 -24.96
N ASN A 242 -5.12 0.42 -24.85
CA ASN A 242 -5.69 1.13 -26.00
C ASN A 242 -4.68 2.09 -26.63
N MET A 243 -3.91 2.82 -25.82
CA MET A 243 -2.89 3.75 -26.30
C MET A 243 -1.81 3.01 -27.10
N LEU A 244 -1.25 1.92 -26.55
CA LEU A 244 -0.23 1.12 -27.20
C LEU A 244 -0.74 0.47 -28.49
N CYS A 245 -1.96 -0.07 -28.51
CA CYS A 245 -2.51 -0.69 -29.72
C CYS A 245 -2.87 0.31 -30.82
N ARG A 246 -3.26 1.55 -30.47
CA ARG A 246 -3.66 2.57 -31.46
C ARG A 246 -2.49 3.43 -31.93
N TYR A 247 -1.57 3.75 -31.02
CA TYR A 247 -0.50 4.72 -31.24
C TYR A 247 0.91 4.11 -31.13
N GLY A 248 1.04 2.82 -30.80
CA GLY A 248 2.33 2.13 -30.71
C GLY A 248 3.09 2.06 -32.03
N ALA A 249 2.42 2.23 -33.18
CA ALA A 249 3.08 2.44 -34.47
C ALA A 249 3.96 3.70 -34.50
N GLY A 250 3.81 4.62 -33.55
CA GLY A 250 4.65 5.80 -33.40
C GLY A 250 6.07 5.50 -32.93
N LEU A 251 6.34 4.35 -32.31
CA LEU A 251 7.65 3.94 -31.80
C LEU A 251 8.48 3.20 -32.85
N ARG A 252 8.60 3.76 -34.04
CA ARG A 252 9.24 3.05 -35.18
C ARG A 252 10.75 2.96 -35.01
N SER A 253 11.32 3.89 -34.27
CA SER A 253 12.76 3.96 -34.03
C SER A 253 13.22 3.00 -32.92
N LEU A 254 12.27 2.45 -32.15
CA LEU A 254 12.54 1.46 -31.11
C LEU A 254 12.73 0.07 -31.73
N SER A 255 13.72 -0.68 -31.27
CA SER A 255 13.95 -2.06 -31.73
C SER A 255 12.91 -3.03 -31.19
N ASP A 256 12.70 -4.17 -31.86
CA ASP A 256 11.73 -5.19 -31.43
C ASP A 256 12.10 -5.85 -30.08
N ASP A 257 13.38 -5.81 -29.71
CA ASP A 257 13.93 -6.40 -28.49
C ASP A 257 13.89 -5.45 -27.27
N GLU A 258 13.65 -4.16 -27.50
CA GLU A 258 13.48 -3.16 -26.45
C GLU A 258 12.06 -3.17 -25.84
N ASN A 259 11.94 -2.58 -24.65
CA ASN A 259 10.70 -2.59 -23.89
C ASN A 259 10.08 -1.19 -23.77
N VAL A 260 8.77 -1.15 -23.59
CA VAL A 260 8.03 0.02 -23.15
C VAL A 260 7.53 -0.27 -21.74
N THR A 261 8.00 0.52 -20.78
CA THR A 261 7.74 0.35 -19.36
C THR A 261 6.86 1.48 -18.85
N PHE A 262 5.87 1.15 -18.04
CA PHE A 262 5.08 2.12 -17.28
C PHE A 262 5.33 1.88 -15.80
N LEU A 263 5.80 2.92 -15.12
CA LEU A 263 6.02 2.96 -13.69
C LEU A 263 4.85 3.74 -13.07
N LEU A 264 3.99 3.07 -12.30
CA LEU A 264 2.99 3.75 -11.47
C LEU A 264 3.61 3.98 -10.11
N SER A 265 3.99 5.23 -9.86
CA SER A 265 4.64 5.62 -8.62
C SER A 265 3.65 5.58 -7.45
N ASP A 266 4.12 5.08 -6.31
CA ASP A 266 3.39 5.02 -5.03
C ASP A 266 1.99 4.39 -5.14
N PHE A 267 1.82 3.36 -5.98
CA PHE A 267 0.50 2.84 -6.31
C PHE A 267 0.01 1.73 -5.36
N VAL A 268 0.91 1.05 -4.65
CA VAL A 268 0.53 -0.02 -3.71
C VAL A 268 1.01 0.36 -2.33
N ASP A 269 0.15 0.22 -1.32
CA ASP A 269 0.56 0.47 0.06
C ASP A 269 1.57 -0.60 0.47
N ALA A 270 2.65 -0.19 1.13
CA ALA A 270 3.66 -1.14 1.54
C ALA A 270 3.19 -1.99 2.73
N ASP A 271 3.71 -3.21 2.81
CA ASP A 271 3.52 -4.04 3.98
C ASP A 271 4.13 -3.35 5.22
N ASN A 272 3.60 -3.65 6.41
CA ASN A 272 4.00 -3.00 7.67
C ASN A 272 5.49 -3.10 8.01
N ASP A 273 6.24 -4.02 7.38
CA ASP A 273 7.67 -4.24 7.61
C ASP A 273 8.57 -3.58 6.54
N SER A 274 7.98 -2.82 5.61
CA SER A 274 8.73 -2.16 4.54
C SER A 274 9.37 -0.85 5.01
N VAL A 275 10.65 -0.66 4.65
CA VAL A 275 11.39 0.61 4.88
C VAL A 275 10.84 1.75 4.01
N ILE A 276 10.17 1.40 2.91
CA ILE A 276 9.54 2.29 1.95
C ILE A 276 8.03 2.23 2.20
N GLY A 277 7.36 3.38 2.36
CA GLY A 277 5.94 3.44 2.75
C GLY A 277 4.94 3.03 1.66
N SER A 278 5.43 2.83 0.45
CA SER A 278 4.65 2.49 -0.75
C SER A 278 5.52 1.66 -1.70
N HIS A 279 4.87 0.85 -2.53
CA HIS A 279 5.47 0.13 -3.64
C HIS A 279 5.00 0.72 -4.97
N ASP A 280 5.94 0.82 -5.89
CA ASP A 280 5.67 1.17 -7.27
C ASP A 280 5.15 -0.05 -8.01
N LYS A 281 4.19 0.16 -8.92
CA LYS A 281 3.72 -0.91 -9.80
C LYS A 281 4.31 -0.73 -11.19
N VAL A 282 5.03 -1.73 -11.68
CA VAL A 282 5.71 -1.68 -12.96
C VAL A 282 5.04 -2.60 -13.97
N TYR A 283 4.80 -2.07 -15.17
CA TYR A 283 4.35 -2.83 -16.34
C TYR A 283 5.41 -2.76 -17.43
N VAL A 284 5.89 -3.90 -17.91
CA VAL A 284 6.90 -3.99 -18.97
C VAL A 284 6.33 -4.71 -20.18
N PHE A 285 6.22 -3.99 -21.29
CA PHE A 285 5.74 -4.49 -22.58
C PHE A 285 6.90 -4.63 -23.54
N LYS A 286 6.99 -5.74 -24.29
CA LYS A 286 7.96 -5.83 -25.39
C LYS A 286 7.45 -5.05 -26.58
N HIS A 287 8.35 -4.34 -27.26
CA HIS A 287 7.99 -3.57 -28.44
C HIS A 287 7.37 -4.44 -29.55
N LYS A 288 7.91 -5.65 -29.74
CA LYS A 288 7.34 -6.64 -30.67
C LYS A 288 5.86 -6.97 -30.40
N ASP A 289 5.46 -7.07 -29.13
CA ASP A 289 4.08 -7.40 -28.76
C ASP A 289 3.13 -6.21 -29.01
N ILE A 290 3.65 -4.98 -28.82
CA ILE A 290 2.95 -3.74 -29.19
C ILE A 290 2.73 -3.70 -30.70
N GLN A 291 3.76 -3.96 -31.51
CA GLN A 291 3.66 -4.01 -32.97
C GLN A 291 2.67 -5.09 -33.44
N ALA A 292 2.62 -6.24 -32.76
CA ALA A 292 1.61 -7.27 -33.02
C ALA A 292 0.18 -6.77 -32.73
N CYS A 293 -0.03 -5.96 -31.68
CA CYS A 293 -1.34 -5.37 -31.42
C CYS A 293 -1.73 -4.34 -32.47
N VAL A 294 -0.80 -3.45 -32.85
CA VAL A 294 -1.02 -2.39 -33.84
C VAL A 294 -1.38 -2.96 -35.22
N THR A 295 -0.74 -4.07 -35.59
CA THR A 295 -1.01 -4.77 -36.86
C THR A 295 -2.26 -5.67 -36.82
N GLY A 296 -2.98 -5.70 -35.70
CA GLY A 296 -4.19 -6.53 -35.52
C GLY A 296 -3.91 -8.03 -35.37
N LYS A 297 -2.64 -8.45 -35.25
CA LYS A 297 -2.25 -9.85 -34.98
C LYS A 297 -2.48 -10.24 -33.51
N SER A 298 -2.50 -9.26 -32.63
CA SER A 298 -2.87 -9.37 -31.22
C SER A 298 -3.98 -8.38 -30.89
N ASN A 299 -4.49 -8.42 -29.67
CA ASN A 299 -5.46 -7.46 -29.15
C ASN A 299 -4.99 -6.91 -27.80
N LYS A 300 -5.71 -5.90 -27.30
CA LYS A 300 -5.45 -5.24 -26.01
C LYS A 300 -5.27 -6.24 -24.87
N ASP A 301 -6.20 -7.19 -24.73
CA ASP A 301 -6.22 -8.11 -23.59
C ASP A 301 -5.02 -9.07 -23.61
N LYS A 302 -4.64 -9.55 -24.80
CA LYS A 302 -3.43 -10.36 -25.00
C LYS A 302 -2.16 -9.55 -24.74
N LEU A 303 -2.13 -8.28 -25.14
CA LEU A 303 -1.00 -7.39 -24.87
C LEU A 303 -0.80 -7.17 -23.36
N LEU A 304 -1.88 -6.89 -22.63
CA LEU A 304 -1.86 -6.72 -21.18
C LEU A 304 -1.44 -8.01 -20.46
N THR A 305 -1.92 -9.16 -20.92
CA THR A 305 -1.55 -10.47 -20.35
C THR A 305 -0.08 -10.83 -20.63
N ALA A 306 0.47 -10.41 -21.77
CA ALA A 306 1.86 -10.65 -22.12
C ALA A 306 2.85 -9.72 -21.37
N ALA A 307 2.35 -8.64 -20.78
CA ALA A 307 3.16 -7.70 -20.01
C ALA A 307 3.75 -8.39 -18.78
N LYS A 308 5.02 -8.11 -18.49
CA LYS A 308 5.60 -8.48 -17.20
C LYS A 308 5.22 -7.43 -16.18
N THR A 309 4.63 -7.86 -15.07
CA THR A 309 4.21 -6.98 -13.98
C THR A 309 4.92 -7.34 -12.68
N TYR A 310 5.35 -6.34 -11.93
CA TYR A 310 5.93 -6.53 -10.61
C TYR A 310 5.72 -5.30 -9.73
N LEU A 311 5.88 -5.49 -8.43
CA LEU A 311 5.90 -4.43 -7.42
C LEU A 311 7.34 -4.20 -7.00
N PHE A 312 7.74 -2.94 -6.86
CA PHE A 312 9.05 -2.52 -6.39
C PHE A 312 8.89 -1.70 -5.12
#